data_AF-A0AAU6LB79-F1
#
_entry.id   AF-A0AAU6LB79-F1
#
_cell.length_a   1.000
_cell.length_b   1.000
_cell.length_c   1.000
_cell.angle_alpha   90.00
_cell.angle_beta   90.00
_cell.angle_gamma   90.00
#
_symmetry.space_group_name_H-M   'P 1'
#
loop_
_entity.id
_entity.type
_entity.pdbx_description
1 polymer ?
#
loop_
_entity_poly.entity_id
_entity_poly.type
_entity_poly.pdbx_seq_one_letter_code
_entity_poly.pdbx_strand_id
1 'polypeptide(L)'
;MDSAEYERKIAARFATFDQDGSGYIDREDFSAAAKSVLAEFGTTARSDKGQAVFAGAEAFWQGMAGIADVDGDQRVSREEFITGAAKRLRDNPERFAEIARPFLRAVIAVADEDGGGTTPPNAARVLRVLGTAPELATQVAAALDADHDGRISEDEILAAFAGYCGVEAPDA
;
A
#
# COMPACT_ATOMS: atom_id res chain seq x y z
N MET A 1 -0.25 -5.11 23.37
CA MET A 1 0.97 -5.30 22.54
C MET A 1 2.18 -4.91 23.39
N ASP A 2 3.34 -5.56 23.29
CA ASP A 2 4.55 -5.02 23.93
C ASP A 2 5.26 -4.01 23.00
N SER A 3 6.15 -3.18 23.53
CA SER A 3 6.84 -2.13 22.74
C SER A 3 7.65 -2.70 21.58
N ALA A 4 8.20 -3.91 21.72
CA ALA A 4 9.04 -4.53 20.70
C ALA A 4 8.21 -5.04 19.51
N GLU A 5 7.03 -5.60 19.77
CA GLU A 5 6.08 -6.01 18.74
C GLU A 5 5.55 -4.79 17.96
N TYR A 6 5.28 -3.69 18.66
CA TYR A 6 4.87 -2.42 18.03
C TYR A 6 5.96 -1.86 17.11
N GLU A 7 7.21 -1.75 17.58
CA GLU A 7 8.34 -1.30 16.77
C GLU A 7 8.56 -2.18 15.53
N ARG A 8 8.43 -3.50 15.69
CA ARG A 8 8.54 -4.44 14.57
C ARG A 8 7.44 -4.23 13.53
N LYS A 9 6.20 -4.00 13.96
CA LYS A 9 5.08 -3.70 13.05
C LYS A 9 5.29 -2.39 12.31
N ILE A 10 5.69 -1.32 13.00
CA ILE A 10 5.97 -0.03 12.36
C ILE A 10 7.14 -0.14 11.38
N ALA A 11 8.22 -0.83 11.74
CA ALA A 11 9.33 -1.08 10.82
C ALA A 11 8.89 -1.85 9.56
N ALA A 12 8.01 -2.84 9.71
CA ALA A 12 7.42 -3.55 8.57
C ALA A 12 6.54 -2.65 7.70
N ARG A 13 5.79 -1.70 8.30
CA ARG A 13 5.02 -0.70 7.53
C ARG A 13 5.91 0.24 6.76
N PHE A 14 6.95 0.76 7.40
CA PHE A 14 7.95 1.60 6.75
C PHE A 14 8.56 0.89 5.54
N ALA A 15 9.04 -0.35 5.72
CA ALA A 15 9.62 -1.17 4.66
C ALA A 15 8.64 -1.57 3.54
N THR A 16 7.32 -1.41 3.76
CA THR A 16 6.33 -1.58 2.69
C THR A 16 6.34 -0.38 1.74
N PHE A 17 6.65 0.81 2.24
CA PHE A 17 6.66 2.04 1.45
C PHE A 17 8.05 2.38 0.90
N ASP A 18 9.13 2.08 1.63
CA ASP A 18 10.52 2.16 1.17
C ASP A 18 10.84 0.96 0.25
N GLN A 19 10.49 1.12 -1.04
CA GLN A 19 10.54 0.05 -2.04
C GLN A 19 11.96 -0.22 -2.53
N ASP A 20 12.84 0.79 -2.51
CA ASP A 20 14.25 0.63 -2.90
C ASP A 20 15.20 0.32 -1.73
N GLY A 21 14.72 0.42 -0.49
CA GLY A 21 15.47 0.11 0.72
C GLY A 21 16.49 1.19 1.09
N SER A 22 16.29 2.43 0.64
CA SER A 22 17.17 3.57 0.92
C SER A 22 17.15 3.99 2.40
N GLY A 23 16.15 3.56 3.17
CA GLY A 23 15.89 4.02 4.53
C GLY A 23 15.07 5.30 4.61
N TYR A 24 14.56 5.78 3.47
CA TYR A 24 13.63 6.89 3.34
C TYR A 24 12.45 6.43 2.49
N ILE A 25 11.27 7.00 2.72
CA ILE A 25 10.16 6.88 1.78
C ILE A 25 10.13 8.16 0.95
N ASP A 26 10.19 8.03 -0.36
CA ASP A 26 10.13 9.16 -1.28
C ASP A 26 9.19 8.93 -2.47
N ARG A 27 9.10 9.91 -3.37
CA ARG A 27 8.22 9.85 -4.55
C ARG A 27 8.63 8.73 -5.52
N GLU A 28 9.91 8.42 -5.58
CA GLU A 28 10.49 7.43 -6.47
C GLU A 28 10.05 6.02 -6.06
N ASP A 29 9.88 5.74 -4.77
CA ASP A 29 9.32 4.47 -4.27
C ASP A 29 7.92 4.18 -4.84
N PHE A 30 7.02 5.15 -4.78
CA PHE A 30 5.65 5.02 -5.30
C PHE A 30 5.66 4.88 -6.82
N SER A 31 6.53 5.63 -7.49
CA SER A 31 6.73 5.52 -8.94
C SER A 31 7.32 4.15 -9.34
N ALA A 32 8.18 3.56 -8.51
CA ALA A 32 8.75 2.24 -8.71
C ALA A 32 7.69 1.15 -8.52
N ALA A 33 6.91 1.23 -7.43
CA ALA A 33 5.76 0.35 -7.19
C ALA A 33 4.78 0.34 -8.37
N ALA A 34 4.41 1.52 -8.89
CA ALA A 34 3.58 1.66 -10.08
C ALA A 34 4.18 0.95 -11.30
N LYS A 35 5.46 1.18 -11.60
CA LYS A 35 6.13 0.53 -12.74
C LYS A 35 6.15 -0.99 -12.60
N SER A 36 6.45 -1.48 -11.41
CA SER A 36 6.54 -2.90 -11.12
C SER A 36 5.18 -3.58 -11.33
N VAL A 37 4.09 -3.00 -10.82
CA VAL A 37 2.72 -3.51 -11.04
C VAL A 37 2.38 -3.52 -12.53
N LEU A 38 2.63 -2.43 -13.27
CA LEU A 38 2.32 -2.39 -14.70
C LEU A 38 3.13 -3.43 -15.49
N ALA A 39 4.39 -3.66 -15.14
CA ALA A 39 5.24 -4.65 -15.78
C ALA A 39 4.73 -6.09 -15.54
N GLU A 40 4.31 -6.42 -14.32
CA GLU A 40 3.77 -7.74 -13.97
C GLU A 40 2.55 -8.13 -14.82
N PHE A 41 1.68 -7.17 -15.12
CA PHE A 41 0.45 -7.38 -15.89
C PHE A 41 0.58 -6.96 -17.35
N GLY A 42 1.79 -6.66 -17.84
CA GLY A 42 2.03 -6.24 -19.22
C GLY A 42 1.26 -4.98 -19.64
N THR A 43 0.83 -4.15 -18.67
CA THR A 43 0.02 -2.96 -18.94
C THR A 43 0.91 -1.82 -19.42
N THR A 44 0.55 -1.21 -20.55
CA THR A 44 1.32 -0.10 -21.12
C THR A 44 1.16 1.15 -20.25
N ALA A 45 2.27 1.76 -19.84
CA ALA A 45 2.27 2.97 -19.00
C ALA A 45 1.43 4.14 -19.55
N ARG A 46 1.35 4.28 -20.88
CA ARG A 46 0.57 5.33 -21.56
C ARG A 46 -0.91 5.00 -21.77
N SER A 47 -1.36 3.79 -21.40
CA SER A 47 -2.79 3.44 -21.42
C SER A 47 -3.54 4.14 -20.29
N ASP A 48 -4.87 4.20 -20.36
CA ASP A 48 -5.70 4.81 -19.32
C ASP A 48 -5.47 4.14 -17.95
N LYS A 49 -5.41 2.80 -17.90
CA LYS A 49 -5.06 2.05 -16.67
C LYS A 49 -3.66 2.40 -16.17
N GLY A 50 -2.68 2.48 -17.09
CA GLY A 50 -1.31 2.86 -16.76
C GLY A 50 -1.18 4.26 -16.17
N GLN A 51 -1.83 5.25 -16.78
CA GLN A 51 -1.86 6.63 -16.29
C GLN A 51 -2.58 6.74 -14.94
N ALA A 52 -3.67 5.98 -14.74
CA ALA A 52 -4.39 5.95 -13.48
C ALA A 52 -3.51 5.43 -12.32
N VAL A 53 -2.69 4.40 -12.55
CA VAL A 53 -1.77 3.89 -11.51
C VAL A 53 -0.73 4.93 -11.14
N PHE A 54 -0.09 5.60 -12.11
CA PHE A 54 0.89 6.65 -11.80
C PHE A 54 0.26 7.87 -11.10
N ALA A 55 -0.92 8.31 -11.54
CA ALA A 55 -1.63 9.41 -10.89
C ALA A 55 -2.03 9.05 -9.45
N GLY A 56 -2.50 7.81 -9.23
CA GLY A 56 -2.82 7.31 -7.90
C GLY A 56 -1.58 7.21 -7.01
N ALA A 57 -0.46 6.73 -7.55
CA ALA A 57 0.80 6.63 -6.83
C ALA A 57 1.32 8.00 -6.37
N GLU A 58 1.28 9.00 -7.26
CA GLU A 58 1.65 10.38 -6.93
C GLU A 58 0.71 10.98 -5.89
N ALA A 59 -0.61 10.82 -6.04
CA ALA A 59 -1.58 11.31 -5.07
C ALA A 59 -1.37 10.68 -3.68
N PHE A 60 -1.02 9.39 -3.66
CA PHE A 60 -0.74 8.68 -2.42
C PHE A 60 0.55 9.19 -1.77
N TRP A 61 1.64 9.35 -2.53
CA TRP A 61 2.87 9.98 -2.03
C TRP A 61 2.60 11.36 -1.43
N GLN A 62 1.93 12.25 -2.17
CA GLN A 62 1.64 13.62 -1.70
C GLN A 62 0.82 13.63 -0.40
N GLY A 63 -0.17 12.75 -0.29
CA GLY A 63 -0.97 12.63 0.93
C GLY A 63 -0.17 12.08 2.12
N MET A 64 0.78 11.16 1.88
CA MET A 64 1.69 10.67 2.92
C MET A 64 2.68 11.75 3.36
N ALA A 65 3.35 12.41 2.42
CA ALA A 65 4.30 13.48 2.71
C ALA A 65 3.62 14.61 3.51
N GLY A 66 2.42 15.05 3.10
CA GLY A 66 1.67 16.07 3.83
C GLY A 66 1.27 15.69 5.28
N ILE A 67 1.40 14.42 5.65
CA ILE A 67 1.18 13.93 7.01
C ILE A 67 2.48 13.76 7.79
N ALA A 68 3.54 13.31 7.12
CA ALA A 68 4.71 12.71 7.74
C ALA A 68 6.01 13.49 7.52
N ASP A 69 6.18 14.16 6.38
CA ASP A 69 7.35 14.98 6.07
C ASP A 69 7.24 16.30 6.86
N VAL A 70 7.98 16.38 7.97
CA VAL A 70 7.87 17.50 8.92
C VAL A 70 8.82 18.63 8.54
N ASP A 71 9.99 18.29 8.01
CA ASP A 71 11.02 19.26 7.66
C ASP A 71 10.94 19.77 6.21
N GLY A 72 10.12 19.12 5.37
CA GLY A 72 9.83 19.52 4.00
C GLY A 72 10.93 19.15 3.01
N ASP A 73 11.77 18.16 3.32
CA ASP A 73 12.87 17.72 2.45
C ASP A 73 12.41 16.79 1.30
N GLN A 74 11.11 16.52 1.21
CA GLN A 74 10.47 15.62 0.23
C GLN A 74 10.86 14.16 0.40
N ARG A 75 11.19 13.76 1.62
CA ARG A 75 11.43 12.39 2.03
C ARG A 75 10.78 12.20 3.39
N VAL A 76 10.46 10.95 3.72
CA VAL A 76 9.97 10.60 5.06
C VAL A 76 10.98 9.65 5.67
N SER A 77 11.72 10.17 6.64
CA SER A 77 12.61 9.34 7.45
C SER A 77 11.81 8.37 8.33
N ARG A 78 12.48 7.35 8.87
CA ARG A 78 11.86 6.42 9.82
C ARG A 78 11.33 7.13 11.07
N GLU A 79 12.04 8.15 11.56
CA GLU A 79 11.64 8.93 12.73
C GLU A 79 10.37 9.73 12.46
N GLU A 80 10.29 10.39 11.31
CA GLU A 80 9.10 11.11 10.84
C GLU A 80 7.91 10.18 10.62
N PHE A 81 8.15 8.99 10.06
CA PHE A 81 7.10 7.98 9.93
C PHE A 81 6.56 7.55 11.29
N ILE A 82 7.42 7.32 12.29
CA ILE A 82 7.00 6.91 13.64
C ILE A 82 6.26 8.04 14.37
N THR A 83 6.78 9.27 14.29
CA THR A 83 6.27 10.40 15.07
C THR A 83 5.04 11.07 14.44
N GLY A 84 5.00 11.14 13.10
CA GLY A 84 3.93 11.74 12.32
C GLY A 84 2.92 10.72 11.79
N ALA A 85 3.37 9.82 10.91
CA ALA A 85 2.47 8.91 10.19
C ALA A 85 1.84 7.86 11.10
N ALA A 86 2.62 7.16 11.93
CA ALA A 86 2.14 6.04 12.76
C ALA A 86 1.03 6.46 13.73
N LYS A 87 1.10 7.68 14.27
CA LYS A 87 0.03 8.23 15.08
C LYS A 87 -1.25 8.45 14.27
N ARG A 88 -1.17 9.05 13.07
CA ARG A 88 -2.35 9.24 12.22
C ARG A 88 -2.92 7.93 11.69
N LEU A 89 -2.05 6.99 11.30
CA LEU A 89 -2.41 5.64 10.86
C LEU A 89 -3.21 4.90 11.95
N ARG A 90 -2.84 5.09 13.22
CA ARG A 90 -3.58 4.59 14.37
C ARG A 90 -4.90 5.33 14.59
N ASP A 91 -4.86 6.65 14.64
CA ASP A 91 -6.00 7.44 15.09
C ASP A 91 -7.12 7.48 14.04
N ASN A 92 -6.78 7.39 12.75
CA ASN A 92 -7.73 7.46 11.63
C ASN A 92 -7.28 6.57 10.44
N PRO A 93 -7.20 5.23 10.61
CA PRO A 93 -6.75 4.32 9.57
C PRO A 93 -7.59 4.41 8.30
N GLU A 94 -8.92 4.62 8.43
CA GLU A 94 -9.81 4.75 7.27
C GLU A 94 -9.48 5.99 6.46
N ARG A 95 -9.18 7.12 7.11
CA ARG A 95 -8.77 8.34 6.37
C ARG A 95 -7.48 8.15 5.61
N PHE A 96 -6.54 7.38 6.15
CA PHE A 96 -5.31 7.08 5.42
C PHE A 96 -5.58 6.14 4.24
N ALA A 97 -6.46 5.16 4.40
CA ALA A 97 -6.90 4.31 3.30
C ALA A 97 -7.58 5.14 2.19
N GLU A 98 -8.36 6.17 2.53
CA GLU A 98 -8.93 7.10 1.54
C GLU A 98 -7.86 7.85 0.74
N ILE A 99 -6.73 8.19 1.34
CA ILE A 99 -5.60 8.80 0.62
C ILE A 99 -5.02 7.80 -0.40
N ALA A 100 -4.94 6.52 -0.03
CA ALA A 100 -4.44 5.45 -0.89
C ALA A 100 -5.48 4.97 -1.93
N ARG A 101 -6.77 5.27 -1.76
CA ARG A 101 -7.88 4.76 -2.59
C ARG A 101 -7.63 4.90 -4.10
N PRO A 102 -7.20 6.05 -4.65
CA PRO A 102 -6.96 6.17 -6.09
C PRO A 102 -5.89 5.19 -6.60
N PHE A 103 -4.83 4.96 -5.82
CA PHE A 103 -3.78 4.00 -6.16
C PHE A 103 -4.29 2.57 -6.08
N LEU A 104 -4.93 2.19 -4.96
CA LEU A 104 -5.44 0.84 -4.74
C LEU A 104 -6.46 0.44 -5.81
N ARG A 105 -7.40 1.34 -6.13
CA ARG A 105 -8.38 1.15 -7.21
C ARG A 105 -7.71 0.97 -8.58
N ALA A 106 -6.70 1.76 -8.90
CA ALA A 106 -6.01 1.66 -10.18
C ALA A 106 -5.21 0.35 -10.29
N VAL A 107 -4.57 -0.08 -9.20
CA VAL A 107 -3.81 -1.33 -9.13
C VAL A 107 -4.71 -2.54 -9.35
N ILE A 108 -5.89 -2.60 -8.72
CA ILE A 108 -6.83 -3.69 -9.01
C ILE A 108 -7.38 -3.63 -10.42
N ALA A 109 -7.65 -2.44 -10.96
CA ALA A 109 -8.08 -2.34 -12.34
C ALA A 109 -7.02 -2.90 -13.32
N VAL A 110 -5.74 -2.79 -12.98
CA VAL A 110 -4.65 -3.43 -13.74
C VAL A 110 -4.63 -4.95 -13.55
N ALA A 111 -4.86 -5.43 -12.33
CA ALA A 111 -4.91 -6.86 -12.01
C ALA A 111 -6.17 -7.58 -12.54
N ASP A 112 -7.20 -6.83 -12.89
CA ASP A 112 -8.39 -7.29 -13.61
C ASP A 112 -8.11 -7.44 -15.11
N GLU A 113 -7.57 -8.61 -15.48
CA GLU A 113 -7.16 -8.96 -16.85
C GLU A 113 -8.36 -9.31 -17.75
N ASP A 114 -9.42 -9.89 -17.18
CA ASP A 114 -10.59 -10.40 -17.92
C ASP A 114 -11.83 -9.48 -17.86
N GLY A 115 -11.78 -8.40 -17.06
CA GLY A 115 -12.90 -7.49 -16.86
C GLY A 115 -13.98 -8.05 -15.92
N GLY A 116 -13.70 -9.20 -15.28
CA GLY A 116 -14.59 -9.85 -14.32
C GLY A 116 -14.28 -9.47 -12.86
N GLY A 117 -13.30 -8.61 -12.63
CA GLY A 117 -12.80 -8.23 -11.31
C GLY A 117 -11.53 -8.99 -10.92
N THR A 118 -10.74 -8.40 -10.03
CA THR A 118 -9.47 -8.99 -9.58
C THR A 118 -9.72 -10.26 -8.78
N THR A 119 -9.00 -11.33 -9.09
CA THR A 119 -9.04 -12.60 -8.35
C THR A 119 -7.95 -12.65 -7.27
N PRO A 120 -8.08 -13.49 -6.23
CA PRO A 120 -7.02 -13.70 -5.24
C PRO A 120 -5.65 -14.08 -5.84
N PRO A 121 -5.53 -14.95 -6.87
CA PRO A 121 -4.26 -15.18 -7.53
C PRO A 121 -3.63 -13.92 -8.15
N ASN A 122 -4.44 -13.05 -8.76
CA ASN A 122 -3.95 -11.81 -9.34
C ASN A 122 -3.58 -10.78 -8.27
N ALA A 123 -4.33 -10.67 -7.17
CA ALA A 123 -3.90 -9.87 -6.03
C ALA A 123 -2.60 -10.39 -5.39
N ALA A 124 -2.38 -11.71 -5.34
CA ALA A 124 -1.12 -12.27 -4.86
C ALA A 124 0.07 -11.87 -5.76
N ARG A 125 -0.13 -11.77 -7.09
CA ARG A 125 0.89 -11.23 -8.02
C ARG A 125 1.24 -9.78 -7.68
N VAL A 126 0.23 -8.93 -7.48
CA VAL A 126 0.43 -7.53 -7.03
C VAL A 126 1.25 -7.49 -5.74
N LEU A 127 0.83 -8.20 -4.69
CA LEU A 127 1.50 -8.19 -3.39
C LEU A 127 2.98 -8.60 -3.48
N ARG A 128 3.30 -9.61 -4.29
CA ARG A 128 4.68 -10.06 -4.50
C ARG A 128 5.55 -8.99 -5.15
N VAL A 129 5.00 -8.32 -6.16
CA VAL A 129 5.68 -7.26 -6.91
C VAL A 129 5.92 -6.02 -6.05
N LEU A 130 5.08 -5.81 -5.04
CA LEU A 130 5.24 -4.78 -4.01
C LEU A 130 6.10 -5.24 -2.81
N GLY A 131 6.78 -6.38 -2.91
CA GLY A 131 7.76 -6.84 -1.91
C GLY A 131 7.24 -7.81 -0.86
N THR A 132 5.99 -8.28 -0.95
CA THR A 132 5.45 -9.30 -0.02
C THR A 132 6.01 -10.68 -0.36
N ALA A 133 6.47 -11.42 0.63
CA ALA A 133 6.97 -12.79 0.45
C ALA A 133 5.91 -13.71 -0.21
N PRO A 134 6.27 -14.64 -1.11
CA PRO A 134 5.30 -15.41 -1.91
C PRO A 134 4.22 -16.15 -1.11
N GLU A 135 4.61 -16.79 -0.01
CA GLU A 135 3.69 -17.55 0.86
C GLU A 135 2.73 -16.61 1.58
N LEU A 136 3.23 -15.47 2.05
CA LEU A 136 2.42 -14.45 2.72
C LEU A 136 1.49 -13.75 1.72
N ALA A 137 1.95 -13.45 0.51
CA ALA A 137 1.15 -12.83 -0.54
C ALA A 137 -0.06 -13.70 -0.90
N THR A 138 0.13 -15.02 -0.99
CA THR A 138 -0.96 -15.97 -1.24
C THR A 138 -1.97 -15.99 -0.09
N GLN A 139 -1.49 -16.01 1.16
CA GLN A 139 -2.35 -16.00 2.34
C GLN A 139 -3.15 -14.69 2.46
N VAL A 140 -2.48 -13.55 2.29
CA VAL A 140 -3.11 -12.23 2.36
C VAL A 140 -4.13 -12.08 1.23
N ALA A 141 -3.78 -12.44 0.00
CA ALA A 141 -4.72 -12.32 -1.12
C ALA A 141 -5.97 -13.19 -0.95
N ALA A 142 -5.84 -14.38 -0.38
CA ALA A 142 -6.99 -15.21 -0.03
C ALA A 142 -7.85 -14.58 1.08
N ALA A 143 -7.24 -13.84 2.01
CA ALA A 143 -7.95 -13.13 3.07
C ALA A 143 -8.57 -11.80 2.61
N LEU A 144 -8.17 -11.26 1.44
CA LEU A 144 -8.78 -10.07 0.85
C LEU A 144 -10.19 -10.36 0.31
N ASP A 145 -10.45 -11.57 -0.17
CA ASP A 145 -11.77 -12.04 -0.60
C ASP A 145 -12.56 -12.48 0.65
N ALA A 146 -13.17 -11.50 1.32
CA ALA A 146 -13.74 -11.66 2.65
C ALA A 146 -15.14 -12.27 2.60
N ASP A 147 -15.88 -12.04 1.51
CA ASP A 147 -17.19 -12.65 1.29
C ASP A 147 -17.12 -13.98 0.52
N HIS A 148 -15.93 -14.37 0.06
CA HIS A 148 -15.65 -15.62 -0.65
C HIS A 148 -16.39 -15.75 -1.98
N ASP A 149 -16.62 -14.61 -2.67
CA ASP A 149 -17.22 -14.59 -4.00
C ASP A 149 -16.19 -14.89 -5.13
N GLY A 150 -14.91 -15.01 -4.77
CA GLY A 150 -13.80 -15.32 -5.68
C GLY A 150 -13.22 -14.10 -6.38
N ARG A 151 -13.67 -12.90 -6.03
CA ARG A 151 -13.19 -11.61 -6.51
C ARG A 151 -12.80 -10.74 -5.32
N ILE A 152 -12.11 -9.65 -5.62
CA ILE A 152 -11.68 -8.68 -4.62
C ILE A 152 -12.22 -7.32 -5.04
N SER A 153 -13.14 -6.81 -4.24
CA SER A 153 -13.75 -5.50 -4.41
C SER A 153 -12.86 -4.36 -3.93
N GLU A 154 -13.19 -3.12 -4.33
CA GLU A 154 -12.49 -1.93 -3.84
C GLU A 154 -12.65 -1.77 -2.32
N ASP A 155 -13.84 -2.04 -1.79
CA ASP A 155 -14.15 -1.89 -0.37
C ASP A 155 -13.38 -2.90 0.49
N GLU A 156 -13.22 -4.14 0.03
CA GLU A 156 -12.43 -5.16 0.73
C GLU A 156 -10.95 -4.78 0.81
N ILE A 157 -10.38 -4.25 -0.28
CA ILE A 157 -8.98 -3.81 -0.28
C ILE A 157 -8.78 -2.61 0.62
N LEU A 158 -9.71 -1.65 0.63
CA LEU A 158 -9.62 -0.50 1.51
C LEU A 158 -9.73 -0.89 2.97
N ALA A 159 -10.66 -1.78 3.31
CA ALA A 159 -10.80 -2.31 4.66
C ALA A 159 -9.54 -3.05 5.10
N ALA A 160 -8.99 -3.92 4.25
CA ALA A 160 -7.75 -4.64 4.52
C ALA A 160 -6.55 -3.71 4.65
N PHE A 161 -6.44 -2.69 3.79
CA PHE A 161 -5.37 -1.70 3.84
C PHE A 161 -5.46 -0.84 5.10
N ALA A 162 -6.66 -0.38 5.47
CA ALA A 162 -6.90 0.33 6.73
C ALA A 162 -6.50 -0.53 7.94
N GLY A 163 -6.89 -1.81 7.97
CA GLY A 163 -6.51 -2.75 9.03
C GLY A 163 -5.00 -3.04 9.06
N TYR A 164 -4.35 -3.11 7.90
CA TYR A 164 -2.90 -3.22 7.81
C TYR A 164 -2.23 -1.99 8.42
N CYS A 165 -2.67 -0.79 8.05
CA CYS A 165 -2.13 0.48 8.52
C CYS A 165 -2.40 0.75 10.01
N GLY A 166 -3.54 0.32 10.54
CA GLY A 166 -3.93 0.47 11.94
C GLY A 166 -3.08 -0.40 12.88
N VAL A 167 -1.87 0.06 13.21
CA VAL A 167 -1.01 -0.63 14.19
C VAL A 167 -1.38 -0.15 15.61
N GLU A 168 -2.02 -1.00 16.40
CA GLU A 168 -2.29 -0.74 17.82
C GLU A 168 -0.99 -0.62 18.63
N ALA A 169 -0.98 0.27 19.63
CA ALA A 169 0.18 0.56 20.47
C ALA A 169 0.15 -0.37 21.68
N PRO A 170 1.27 -0.52 22.37
CA PRO A 170 1.24 -1.02 23.74
C PRO A 170 0.31 -0.15 24.58
N ASP A 171 -0.52 -0.79 25.41
CA ASP A 171 -1.10 -0.10 26.55
C ASP A 171 0.05 0.33 27.46
N ALA A 172 0.09 1.62 27.80
CA ALA A 172 1.13 2.23 28.62
C ALA A 172 1.12 1.72 30.07
#